data_AF-A0A2D5BVJ4-F1
#
_entry.id   AF-A0A2D5BVJ4-F1
#
_cell.length_a   1.000
_cell.length_b   1.000
_cell.length_c   1.000
_cell.angle_alpha   90.00
_cell.angle_beta   90.00
_cell.angle_gamma   90.00
#
_symmetry.space_group_name_H-M   'P 1'
#
loop_
_entity.id
_entity.type
_entity.pdbx_description
1 polymer ?
#
loop_
_entity_poly.entity_id
_entity_poly.type
_entity_poly.pdbx_seq_one_letter_code
_entity_poly.pdbx_strand_id
1 'polypeptide(L)'
;MFIIWVVVRKCEKILQQQYWEKAIDLTDVKFHMPNNRRIEWRENVKAFNFPDFTLENLFSTLSTLLLERDKFIAERVEGVFNALSKSHVTNTPEGFYKRMIISDIHRDGFPCSTRCGYINDLRIVVGRFLGRENDNVVSSYDLLIV
;
A
#
# COMPACT_ATOMS: atom_id res chain seq x y z
N MET A 1 -11.39 29.49 24.93
CA MET A 1 -12.28 29.30 23.75
C MET A 1 -11.52 28.74 22.54
N PHE A 2 -10.34 29.24 22.19
CA PHE A 2 -9.55 28.79 21.02
C PHE A 2 -9.06 27.32 21.10
N ILE A 3 -8.57 26.87 22.26
CA ILE A 3 -8.05 25.50 22.47
C ILE A 3 -9.13 24.44 22.24
N ILE A 4 -10.35 24.67 22.76
CA ILE A 4 -11.48 23.74 22.60
C ILE A 4 -11.80 23.54 21.11
N TRP A 5 -11.78 24.62 20.33
CA TRP A 5 -12.07 24.56 18.90
C TRP A 5 -11.01 23.77 18.11
N VAL A 6 -9.73 23.93 18.46
CA VAL A 6 -8.63 23.14 17.86
C VAL A 6 -8.79 21.65 18.17
N VAL A 7 -9.13 21.30 19.42
CA VAL A 7 -9.36 19.89 19.80
C VAL A 7 -10.55 19.31 19.05
N VAL A 8 -11.67 20.03 18.98
CA VAL A 8 -12.87 19.56 18.26
C VAL A 8 -12.58 19.32 16.78
N ARG A 9 -11.87 20.24 16.11
CA ARG A 9 -11.47 20.06 14.70
C ARG A 9 -10.57 18.84 14.49
N LYS A 10 -9.66 18.57 15.43
CA LYS A 10 -8.82 17.37 15.37
C LYS A 10 -9.66 16.10 15.54
N CYS A 11 -10.61 16.09 16.47
CA CYS A 11 -11.54 14.97 16.66
C CYS A 11 -12.38 14.71 15.39
N GLU A 12 -12.89 15.78 14.76
CA GLU A 12 -13.62 15.70 13.49
C GLU A 12 -12.79 15.02 12.39
N LYS A 13 -11.53 15.43 12.20
CA LYS A 13 -10.65 14.83 11.20
C LYS A 13 -10.33 13.35 11.50
N ILE A 14 -10.14 12.97 12.76
CA ILE A 14 -9.93 11.56 13.15
C ILE A 14 -11.17 10.71 12.83
N LEU A 15 -12.38 11.23 13.08
CA LEU A 15 -13.61 10.54 12.72
C LEU A 15 -13.73 10.36 11.21
N GLN A 16 -13.46 11.41 10.42
CA GLN A 16 -13.47 11.33 8.96
C GLN A 16 -12.47 10.29 8.43
N GLN A 17 -11.26 10.24 8.99
CA GLN A 17 -10.27 9.22 8.66
C GLN A 17 -10.84 7.80 8.83
N GLN A 18 -11.47 7.51 9.98
CA GLN A 18 -12.03 6.18 10.25
C GLN A 18 -13.15 5.81 9.26
N TYR A 19 -13.97 6.79 8.84
CA TYR A 19 -15.01 6.55 7.84
C TYR A 19 -14.42 6.30 6.45
N TRP A 20 -13.37 7.02 6.05
CA TRP A 20 -12.64 6.75 4.81
C TRP A 20 -12.04 5.35 4.81
N GLU A 21 -11.39 4.94 5.91
CA GLU A 21 -10.81 3.60 6.02
C GLU A 21 -11.87 2.51 5.82
N LYS A 22 -13.01 2.62 6.52
CA LYS A 22 -14.15 1.71 6.39
C LYS A 22 -14.74 1.71 4.98
N ALA A 23 -14.91 2.87 4.36
CA ALA A 23 -15.48 2.96 3.01
C ALA A 23 -14.59 2.27 1.98
N ILE A 24 -13.27 2.44 2.07
CA ILE A 24 -12.33 1.74 1.19
C ILE A 24 -12.32 0.24 1.50
N ASP A 25 -12.45 -0.18 2.77
CA ASP A 25 -12.53 -1.60 3.14
C ASP A 25 -13.78 -2.32 2.61
N LEU A 26 -14.87 -1.60 2.35
CA LEU A 26 -16.05 -2.15 1.67
C LEU A 26 -15.79 -2.47 0.19
N THR A 27 -14.68 -2.01 -0.37
CA THR A 27 -14.26 -2.28 -1.75
C THR A 27 -13.10 -3.28 -1.80
N ASP A 28 -12.81 -3.81 -2.98
CA ASP A 28 -11.63 -4.65 -3.22
C ASP A 28 -10.38 -3.84 -3.60
N VAL A 29 -10.45 -2.50 -3.58
CA VAL A 29 -9.35 -1.61 -4.01
C VAL A 29 -8.08 -1.90 -3.22
N LYS A 30 -8.13 -2.02 -1.89
CA LYS A 30 -6.95 -2.30 -1.05
C LYS A 30 -6.26 -3.61 -1.43
N PHE A 31 -7.01 -4.61 -1.89
CA PHE A 31 -6.46 -5.89 -2.32
C PHE A 31 -5.64 -5.74 -3.61
N HIS A 32 -6.04 -4.84 -4.51
CA HIS A 32 -5.37 -4.59 -5.79
C HIS A 32 -4.37 -3.43 -5.78
N MET A 33 -4.46 -2.52 -4.82
CA MET A 33 -3.61 -1.34 -4.73
C MET A 33 -2.12 -1.71 -4.58
N PRO A 34 -1.19 -1.05 -5.29
CA PRO A 34 0.26 -1.23 -5.08
C PRO A 34 0.71 -0.67 -3.73
N ASN A 35 1.81 -1.20 -3.19
CA ASN A 35 2.40 -0.77 -1.93
C ASN A 35 2.78 0.72 -1.95
N ASN A 36 3.25 1.27 -3.08
CA ASN A 36 3.52 2.70 -3.24
C ASN A 36 2.29 3.56 -2.89
N ARG A 37 1.15 3.29 -3.53
CA ARG A 37 -0.11 4.00 -3.25
C ARG A 37 -0.62 3.76 -1.83
N ARG A 38 -0.43 2.55 -1.27
CA ARG A 38 -0.79 2.29 0.14
C ARG A 38 0.06 3.13 1.10
N ILE A 39 1.34 3.31 0.81
CA ILE A 39 2.24 4.17 1.61
C ILE A 39 1.80 5.63 1.47
N GLU A 40 1.59 6.11 0.25
CA GLU A 40 1.12 7.46 -0.01
C GLU A 40 -0.21 7.74 0.71
N TRP A 41 -1.16 6.82 0.61
CA TRP A 41 -2.43 6.91 1.34
C TRP A 41 -2.21 7.00 2.86
N ARG A 42 -1.36 6.14 3.43
CA ARG A 42 -1.05 6.18 4.88
C ARG A 42 -0.42 7.51 5.30
N GLU A 43 0.49 8.07 4.49
CA GLU A 43 1.11 9.35 4.79
C GLU A 43 0.13 10.51 4.65
N ASN A 44 -0.72 10.51 3.62
CA ASN A 44 -1.81 11.47 3.46
C ASN A 44 -2.79 11.42 4.63
N VAL A 45 -3.17 10.22 5.07
CA VAL A 45 -4.04 10.02 6.24
C VAL A 45 -3.39 10.56 7.52
N LYS A 46 -2.11 10.25 7.78
CA LYS A 46 -1.38 10.78 8.93
C LYS A 46 -1.30 12.31 8.92
N ALA A 47 -1.16 12.91 7.73
CA ALA A 47 -1.09 14.34 7.53
C ALA A 47 -2.46 15.04 7.57
N PHE A 48 -3.57 14.31 7.77
CA PHE A 48 -4.94 14.80 7.59
C PHE A 48 -5.20 15.43 6.22
N ASN A 49 -4.46 14.97 5.20
CA ASN A 49 -4.57 15.39 3.82
C ASN A 49 -5.50 14.45 3.05
N PHE A 50 -6.80 14.62 3.25
CA PHE A 50 -7.83 13.89 2.53
C PHE A 50 -9.06 14.78 2.35
N PRO A 51 -9.87 14.55 1.30
CA PRO A 51 -11.09 15.30 1.08
C PRO A 51 -12.06 15.11 2.25
N ASP A 52 -12.87 16.12 2.52
CA ASP A 52 -13.92 16.04 3.53
C ASP A 52 -14.87 14.87 3.21
N PHE A 53 -15.33 14.18 4.26
CA PHE A 53 -16.17 13.00 4.11
C PHE A 53 -17.61 13.39 3.75
N THR A 54 -17.83 13.75 2.49
CA THR A 54 -19.13 14.03 1.87
C THR A 54 -19.46 12.98 0.83
N LEU A 55 -20.75 12.81 0.50
CA LEU A 55 -21.18 11.81 -0.49
C LEU A 55 -20.54 12.06 -1.86
N GLU A 56 -20.43 13.32 -2.27
CA GLU A 56 -19.80 13.73 -3.53
C GLU A 56 -18.32 13.33 -3.58
N ASN A 57 -17.55 13.69 -2.54
CA ASN A 57 -16.13 13.34 -2.45
C ASN A 57 -15.93 11.82 -2.38
N LEU A 58 -16.79 11.13 -1.63
CA LEU A 58 -16.78 9.69 -1.49
C LEU A 58 -17.00 9.00 -2.84
N PHE A 59 -18.05 9.38 -3.56
CA PHE A 59 -18.37 8.84 -4.87
C PHE A 59 -17.24 9.10 -5.87
N SER A 60 -16.74 10.34 -5.94
CA SER A 60 -15.65 10.73 -6.83
C SER A 60 -14.37 9.93 -6.57
N THR A 61 -13.96 9.85 -5.30
CA THR A 61 -12.72 9.17 -4.89
C THR A 61 -12.81 7.66 -5.12
N LEU A 62 -13.90 7.02 -4.67
CA LEU A 62 -14.06 5.57 -4.85
C LEU A 62 -14.21 5.19 -6.32
N SER A 63 -14.95 5.98 -7.11
CA SER A 63 -15.08 5.75 -8.55
C SER A 63 -13.72 5.83 -9.24
N THR A 64 -12.91 6.84 -8.89
CA THR A 64 -11.55 6.98 -9.43
C THR A 64 -10.70 5.75 -9.07
N LEU A 65 -10.67 5.35 -7.80
CA LEU A 65 -9.87 4.21 -7.35
C LEU A 65 -10.30 2.88 -8.01
N LEU A 66 -11.59 2.69 -8.25
CA LEU A 66 -12.12 1.51 -8.92
C LEU A 66 -11.80 1.51 -10.42
N LEU A 67 -11.88 2.67 -11.08
CA LEU A 67 -11.54 2.82 -12.49
C LEU A 67 -10.04 2.62 -12.76
N GLU A 68 -9.17 2.99 -11.82
CA GLU A 68 -7.71 2.84 -11.96
C GLU A 68 -7.17 1.46 -11.57
N ARG A 69 -8.06 0.53 -11.22
CA ARG A 69 -7.68 -0.83 -10.78
C ARG A 69 -6.89 -1.59 -11.84
N ASP A 70 -7.14 -1.31 -13.11
CA ASP A 70 -6.39 -1.85 -14.25
C ASP A 70 -4.93 -1.39 -14.25
N LYS A 71 -4.65 -0.13 -13.92
CA LYS A 71 -3.30 0.45 -13.82
C LYS A 71 -2.49 -0.14 -12.66
N PHE A 72 -3.16 -0.57 -11.58
CA PHE A 72 -2.48 -1.03 -10.37
C PHE A 72 -1.53 -2.20 -10.60
N ILE A 73 -1.79 -3.07 -11.58
CA ILE A 73 -0.86 -4.18 -11.89
C ILE A 73 0.46 -3.64 -12.44
N ALA A 74 0.41 -2.64 -13.33
CA ALA A 74 1.60 -2.01 -13.91
C ALA A 74 2.39 -1.26 -12.82
N GLU A 75 1.70 -0.50 -11.98
CA GLU A 75 2.33 0.22 -10.86
C GLU A 75 2.93 -0.72 -9.82
N ARG A 76 2.34 -1.90 -9.59
CA ARG A 76 2.94 -2.94 -8.72
C ARG A 76 4.25 -3.44 -9.29
N VAL A 77 4.27 -3.77 -10.57
CA VAL A 77 5.48 -4.22 -11.26
C VAL A 77 6.55 -3.14 -11.13
N GLU A 78 6.23 -1.90 -11.49
CA GLU A 78 7.15 -0.78 -11.38
C GLU A 78 7.66 -0.58 -9.93
N GLY A 79 6.78 -0.59 -8.94
CA GLY A 79 7.14 -0.43 -7.53
C GLY A 79 8.06 -1.53 -7.02
N VAL A 80 7.82 -2.77 -7.43
CA VAL A 80 8.66 -3.93 -7.10
C VAL A 80 10.06 -3.78 -7.68
N PHE A 81 10.19 -3.45 -8.97
CA PHE A 81 11.49 -3.21 -9.60
C PHE A 81 12.22 -2.01 -8.97
N ASN A 82 11.53 -0.89 -8.75
CA ASN A 82 12.14 0.30 -8.17
C ASN A 82 12.57 0.12 -6.70
N ALA A 83 11.82 -0.65 -5.91
CA ALA A 83 12.09 -0.82 -4.48
C ALA A 83 13.09 -1.95 -4.19
N LEU A 84 13.03 -3.05 -4.93
CA LEU A 84 13.86 -4.24 -4.69
C LEU A 84 15.12 -4.29 -5.57
N SER A 85 15.17 -3.58 -6.70
CA SER A 85 16.30 -3.69 -7.65
C SER A 85 17.47 -2.73 -7.41
N LYS A 86 17.36 -1.73 -6.53
CA LYS A 86 18.33 -0.62 -6.48
C LYS A 86 19.68 -0.90 -5.80
N SER A 87 19.77 -1.87 -4.88
CA SER A 87 20.92 -1.97 -3.96
C SER A 87 21.98 -3.00 -4.33
N HIS A 88 21.71 -3.95 -5.24
CA HIS A 88 22.66 -5.01 -5.56
C HIS A 88 22.83 -5.21 -7.06
N VAL A 89 24.09 -5.38 -7.50
CA VAL A 89 24.50 -5.59 -8.91
C VAL A 89 23.81 -6.81 -9.55
N THR A 90 23.34 -7.77 -8.75
CA THR A 90 22.57 -8.94 -9.19
C THR A 90 21.10 -8.63 -9.51
N ASN A 91 20.61 -7.42 -9.24
CA ASN A 91 19.27 -6.99 -9.60
C ASN A 91 19.38 -6.02 -10.78
N THR A 92 19.41 -6.55 -12.01
CA THR A 92 19.39 -5.72 -13.22
C THR A 92 17.97 -5.19 -13.46
N PRO A 93 17.81 -4.00 -14.06
CA PRO A 93 16.48 -3.44 -14.36
C PRO A 93 15.58 -4.38 -15.16
N GLU A 94 16.18 -5.27 -15.95
CA GLU A 94 15.49 -6.19 -16.86
C GLU A 94 14.97 -7.46 -16.17
N GLY A 95 15.33 -7.73 -14.91
CA GLY A 95 14.87 -8.96 -14.26
C GLY A 95 15.52 -9.34 -12.95
N PHE A 96 14.90 -10.34 -12.32
CA PHE A 96 15.38 -10.97 -11.09
C PHE A 96 16.14 -12.26 -11.40
N TYR A 97 17.37 -12.37 -10.91
CA TYR A 97 18.17 -13.59 -11.06
C TYR A 97 17.81 -14.63 -9.99
N LYS A 98 18.38 -15.84 -10.13
CA LYS A 98 18.17 -16.98 -9.22
C LYS A 98 18.38 -16.67 -7.73
N ARG A 99 19.22 -15.67 -7.42
CA ARG A 99 19.39 -15.13 -6.06
C ARG A 99 18.95 -13.67 -6.05
N MET A 100 17.96 -13.36 -5.23
CA MET A 100 17.52 -11.99 -4.94
C MET A 100 18.02 -11.59 -3.55
N ILE A 101 18.72 -10.47 -3.48
CA ILE A 101 19.13 -9.87 -2.20
C ILE A 101 18.26 -8.64 -1.95
N ILE A 102 17.60 -8.61 -0.80
CA ILE A 102 16.71 -7.51 -0.37
C ILE A 102 17.32 -6.88 0.88
N SER A 103 17.64 -5.60 0.81
CA SER A 103 18.19 -4.85 1.94
C SER A 103 17.10 -4.33 2.89
N ASP A 104 17.48 -4.06 4.13
CA ASP A 104 16.65 -3.38 5.15
C ASP A 104 15.34 -4.13 5.49
N ILE A 105 15.36 -5.46 5.36
CA ILE A 105 14.16 -6.26 5.58
C ILE A 105 13.79 -6.37 7.05
N HIS A 106 14.78 -6.32 7.95
CA HIS A 106 14.57 -6.18 9.40
C HIS A 106 15.08 -4.82 9.86
N ARG A 107 14.32 -4.18 10.76
CA ARG A 107 14.70 -2.98 11.49
C ARG A 107 14.39 -3.21 12.96
N ASP A 108 15.39 -3.01 13.82
CA ASP A 108 15.27 -3.20 15.26
C ASP A 108 14.73 -4.59 15.67
N GLY A 109 15.12 -5.63 14.91
CA GLY A 109 14.70 -7.02 15.14
C GLY A 109 13.33 -7.39 14.54
N PHE A 110 12.60 -6.44 13.95
CA PHE A 110 11.27 -6.70 13.37
C PHE A 110 11.28 -6.52 11.84
N PRO A 111 10.44 -7.27 11.09
CA PRO A 111 10.31 -7.04 9.65
C PRO A 111 9.86 -5.62 9.34
N CYS A 112 10.46 -4.98 8.34
CA CYS A 112 10.04 -3.65 7.89
C CYS A 112 8.74 -3.77 7.10
N SER A 113 7.63 -3.25 7.63
CA SER A 113 6.30 -3.32 7.01
C SER A 113 6.28 -2.79 5.57
N THR A 114 7.03 -1.72 5.30
CA THR A 114 7.17 -1.14 3.95
C THR A 114 7.86 -2.11 3.00
N ARG A 115 8.98 -2.72 3.40
CA ARG A 115 9.72 -3.69 2.57
C ARG A 115 8.90 -4.97 2.36
N CYS A 116 8.24 -5.45 3.42
CA CYS A 116 7.34 -6.61 3.35
C CYS A 116 6.20 -6.37 2.34
N GLY A 117 5.68 -5.14 2.25
CA GLY A 117 4.67 -4.76 1.26
C GLY A 117 5.15 -4.94 -0.19
N TYR A 118 6.41 -4.62 -0.50
CA TYR A 118 6.97 -4.85 -1.84
C TYR A 118 7.20 -6.33 -2.15
N ILE A 119 7.59 -7.14 -1.15
CA ILE A 119 7.69 -8.59 -1.32
C ILE A 119 6.30 -9.19 -1.58
N ASN A 120 5.29 -8.66 -0.88
CA ASN A 120 3.91 -9.07 -1.07
C ASN A 120 3.41 -8.75 -2.49
N ASP A 121 3.68 -7.55 -2.98
CA ASP A 121 3.35 -7.18 -4.36
C ASP A 121 4.07 -8.05 -5.38
N LEU A 122 5.36 -8.37 -5.17
CA LEU A 122 6.13 -9.29 -6.02
C LEU A 122 5.46 -10.69 -6.07
N ARG A 123 5.08 -11.23 -4.92
CA ARG A 123 4.38 -12.53 -4.83
C ARG A 123 3.07 -12.51 -5.60
N ILE A 124 2.29 -11.42 -5.49
CA ILE A 124 1.02 -11.30 -6.22
C ILE A 124 1.26 -11.19 -7.73
N VAL A 125 2.25 -10.40 -8.17
CA VAL A 125 2.59 -10.25 -9.59
C VAL A 125 2.99 -11.60 -10.18
N VAL A 126 3.93 -12.30 -9.55
CA VAL A 126 4.39 -13.63 -9.99
C VAL A 126 3.24 -14.63 -9.96
N GLY A 127 2.45 -14.66 -8.89
CA GLY A 127 1.28 -15.51 -8.76
C GLY A 127 0.29 -15.33 -9.91
N ARG A 128 -0.02 -14.08 -10.25
CA ARG A 128 -0.91 -13.76 -11.38
C ARG A 128 -0.35 -14.26 -12.72
N PHE A 129 0.94 -14.09 -12.98
CA PHE A 129 1.57 -14.62 -14.20
C PHE A 129 1.60 -16.16 -14.25
N LEU A 130 1.61 -16.82 -13.09
CA LEU A 130 1.56 -18.28 -12.96
C LEU A 130 0.11 -18.83 -12.88
N GLY A 131 -0.91 -17.99 -13.02
CA GLY A 131 -2.31 -18.40 -12.93
C GLY A 131 -2.80 -18.73 -11.51
N ARG A 132 -2.11 -18.23 -10.48
CA ARG A 132 -2.53 -18.35 -9.08
C ARG A 132 -3.38 -17.15 -8.70
N GLU A 133 -4.66 -17.38 -8.47
CA GLU A 133 -5.62 -16.29 -8.28
C GLU A 133 -5.60 -15.67 -6.88
N ASN A 134 -4.90 -16.26 -5.90
CA ASN A 134 -4.99 -15.89 -4.48
C ASN A 134 -3.67 -15.95 -3.69
N ASP A 135 -2.56 -15.43 -4.21
CA ASP A 135 -1.25 -15.49 -3.51
C ASP A 135 -1.10 -14.52 -2.31
N ASN A 136 -2.17 -13.77 -1.97
CA ASN A 136 -2.17 -12.74 -0.92
C ASN A 136 -2.81 -13.18 0.42
N VAL A 137 -2.99 -14.49 0.64
CA VAL A 137 -3.60 -15.00 1.89
C VAL A 137 -2.69 -14.80 3.09
N VAL A 138 -1.37 -14.83 2.89
CA VAL A 138 -0.38 -14.69 3.95
C VAL A 138 0.47 -13.46 3.70
N SER A 139 0.45 -12.51 4.64
CA SER A 139 1.29 -11.32 4.59
C SER A 139 2.76 -11.75 4.56
N SER A 140 3.54 -11.09 3.71
CA SER A 140 4.99 -11.32 3.69
C SER A 140 5.66 -10.88 5.00
N TYR A 141 5.00 -10.04 5.80
CA TYR A 141 5.45 -9.72 7.16
C TYR A 141 5.46 -10.97 8.04
N ASP A 142 4.37 -11.74 8.04
CA ASP A 142 4.21 -12.93 8.89
C ASP A 142 5.19 -14.05 8.52
N LEU A 143 5.59 -14.11 7.24
CA LEU A 143 6.60 -15.05 6.74
C LEU A 143 8.03 -14.69 7.18
N LEU A 144 8.26 -13.45 7.62
CA LEU A 144 9.58 -12.92 7.94
C LEU A 144 9.78 -12.66 9.42
N ILE A 145 8.77 -12.96 10.25
CA ILE A 145 8.91 -13.02 11.70
C ILE A 145 9.87 -14.17 12.01
N VAL A 146 10.99 -13.86 12.64
CA VAL A 146 12.03 -14.79 13.10
C VAL A 146 12.02 -14.83 14.62
#